data_AF-A0A536RWT5-F1
#
_entry.id   AF-A0A536RWT5-F1
#
_cell.length_a   1.000
_cell.length_b   1.000
_cell.length_c   1.000
_cell.angle_alpha   90.00
_cell.angle_beta   90.00
_cell.angle_gamma   90.00
#
_symmetry.space_group_name_H-M   'P 1'
#
loop_
_entity.id
_entity.type
_entity.pdbx_description
1 polymer ?
#
loop_
_entity_poly.entity_id
_entity_poly.type
_entity_poly.pdbx_seq_one_letter_code
_entity_poly.pdbx_strand_id
1 'polypeptide(L)'
;MYGSGLLGNLKVGLIEELVKGALIVLFALGIRSHTTRDGMVLGATVGFGFAALESSGYALASLFVVQGHQLFLSLPSVVMNELVRGVLAPFGHGLWSAILGGVIFHAARNGRLRPSLAILITYIGVSVLHAAFDSFGGIVGYIVISVIGIVPLVFLWLRVGGRKGTASS
;
A
#
# COMPACT_ATOMS: atom_id res chain seq x y z
N MET A 1 0.35 -23.15 -14.41
CA MET A 1 1.10 -21.99 -13.90
C MET A 1 0.63 -20.74 -14.63
N TYR A 2 -0.39 -20.05 -14.13
CA TYR A 2 -0.62 -18.64 -14.51
C TYR A 2 0.19 -17.79 -13.52
N GLY A 3 1.51 -17.80 -13.65
CA GLY A 3 2.31 -16.75 -13.05
C GLY A 3 2.05 -15.51 -13.91
N SER A 4 1.32 -14.54 -13.39
CA SER A 4 1.27 -13.21 -14.00
C SER A 4 2.73 -12.77 -14.17
N GLY A 5 3.18 -12.64 -15.42
CA GLY A 5 4.53 -12.13 -15.69
C GLY A 5 4.72 -10.76 -15.03
N LEU A 6 5.96 -10.27 -14.96
CA LEU A 6 6.29 -8.96 -14.36
C LEU A 6 5.34 -7.83 -14.78
N LEU A 7 4.90 -7.82 -16.04
CA LEU A 7 3.93 -6.87 -16.58
C LEU A 7 2.52 -7.02 -16.01
N GLY A 8 2.10 -8.23 -15.65
CA GLY A 8 0.84 -8.51 -14.96
C GLY A 8 0.86 -7.98 -13.53
N ASN A 9 1.91 -8.27 -12.76
CA ASN A 9 2.05 -7.77 -11.38
C ASN A 9 2.15 -6.25 -11.33
N LEU A 10 2.85 -5.64 -12.29
CA LEU A 10 2.91 -4.18 -12.39
C LEU A 10 1.54 -3.56 -12.69
N LYS A 11 0.74 -4.17 -13.56
CA LYS A 11 -0.62 -3.70 -13.83
C LYS A 11 -1.51 -3.78 -12.59
N VAL A 12 -1.45 -4.90 -11.86
CA VAL A 12 -2.21 -5.09 -10.61
C VAL A 12 -1.81 -4.03 -9.59
N GLY A 13 -0.50 -3.88 -9.31
CA GLY A 13 0.00 -2.89 -8.37
C GLY A 13 -0.40 -1.46 -8.75
N LEU A 14 -0.30 -1.09 -10.03
CA LEU A 14 -0.74 0.24 -10.51
C LEU A 14 -2.24 0.47 -10.29
N ILE A 15 -3.09 -0.48 -10.68
CA ILE A 15 -4.54 -0.34 -10.54
C ILE A 15 -4.92 -0.26 -9.07
N GLU A 16 -4.34 -1.12 -8.23
CA GLU A 16 -4.69 -1.16 -6.82
C GLU A 16 -4.26 0.11 -6.08
N GLU A 17 -3.03 0.56 -6.28
CA GLU A 17 -2.55 1.82 -5.69
C GLU A 17 -3.34 3.03 -6.23
N LEU A 18 -3.85 2.98 -7.47
CA LEU A 18 -4.71 4.02 -8.02
C LEU A 18 -6.04 4.09 -7.28
N VAL A 19 -6.66 2.93 -7.03
CA VAL A 19 -7.93 2.87 -6.29
C VAL A 19 -7.74 3.36 -4.85
N LYS A 20 -6.67 2.93 -4.17
CA LYS A 20 -6.33 3.43 -2.83
C LYS A 20 -6.15 4.95 -2.82
N GLY A 21 -5.35 5.46 -3.76
CA GLY A 21 -5.11 6.89 -3.93
C GLY A 21 -6.39 7.68 -4.20
N ALA A 22 -7.27 7.16 -5.06
CA ALA A 22 -8.56 7.78 -5.38
C ALA A 22 -9.45 7.86 -4.14
N LEU A 23 -9.54 6.81 -3.33
CA LEU A 23 -10.29 6.83 -2.08
C LEU A 23 -9.75 7.90 -1.12
N ILE A 24 -8.42 7.97 -0.95
CA ILE A 24 -7.78 8.99 -0.12
C ILE A 24 -8.10 10.40 -0.62
N VAL A 25 -8.04 10.63 -1.94
CA VAL A 25 -8.41 11.92 -2.55
C VAL A 25 -9.87 12.26 -2.29
N LEU A 26 -10.79 11.32 -2.46
CA LEU A 26 -12.23 11.54 -2.21
C LEU A 26 -12.48 12.00 -0.76
N PHE A 27 -11.84 11.35 0.21
CA PHE A 27 -11.90 11.78 1.60
C PHE A 27 -11.24 13.13 1.84
N ALA A 28 -10.10 13.43 1.19
CA ALA A 28 -9.46 14.73 1.26
C ALA A 28 -10.39 15.87 0.78
N LEU A 29 -11.18 15.62 -0.27
CA LEU A 29 -12.15 16.59 -0.80
C LEU A 29 -13.35 16.81 0.15
N GLY A 30 -13.72 15.82 0.94
CA GLY A 30 -14.84 15.90 1.89
C GLY A 30 -14.49 16.55 3.24
N ILE A 31 -13.20 16.70 3.56
CA ILE A 31 -12.75 17.21 4.87
C ILE A 31 -12.27 18.65 4.76
N ARG A 32 -12.98 19.57 5.41
CA ARG A 32 -12.73 21.03 5.32
C ARG A 32 -11.42 21.49 5.96
N SER A 33 -10.97 20.78 7.00
CA SER A 33 -9.73 21.05 7.72
C SER A 33 -9.05 19.74 8.06
N HIS A 34 -7.84 19.56 7.57
CA HIS A 34 -7.07 18.34 7.74
C HIS A 34 -5.57 18.67 7.84
N THR A 35 -4.84 17.82 8.53
CA THR A 35 -3.38 17.88 8.63
C THR A 35 -2.75 16.81 7.75
N THR A 36 -1.45 16.95 7.47
CA THR A 36 -0.67 15.89 6.80
C THR A 36 -0.70 14.56 7.58
N ARG A 37 -0.82 14.62 8.92
CA ARG A 37 -0.92 13.40 9.75
C ARG A 37 -2.25 12.70 9.56
N ASP A 38 -3.34 13.44 9.44
CA ASP A 38 -4.66 12.85 9.17
C ASP A 38 -4.65 12.10 7.83
N GLY A 39 -3.96 12.65 6.83
CA GLY A 39 -3.73 11.96 5.55
C GLY A 39 -2.90 10.68 5.68
N MET A 40 -1.88 10.67 6.55
CA MET A 40 -1.09 9.46 6.82
C MET A 40 -1.93 8.38 7.51
N VAL A 41 -2.73 8.76 8.52
CA VAL A 41 -3.59 7.83 9.25
C VAL A 41 -4.66 7.27 8.32
N LEU A 42 -5.35 8.12 7.57
CA LEU A 42 -6.34 7.70 6.59
C LEU A 42 -5.72 6.78 5.53
N GLY A 43 -4.55 7.16 5.00
CA GLY A 43 -3.81 6.34 4.06
C GLY A 43 -3.49 4.96 4.63
N ALA A 44 -2.99 4.88 5.87
CA ALA A 44 -2.73 3.62 6.55
C ALA A 44 -4.00 2.77 6.67
N THR A 45 -5.12 3.37 7.09
CA THR A 45 -6.41 2.67 7.23
C THR A 45 -6.88 2.09 5.89
N VAL A 46 -6.80 2.86 4.80
CA VAL A 46 -7.12 2.37 3.45
C VAL A 46 -6.19 1.21 3.06
N GLY A 47 -4.89 1.37 3.26
CA GLY A 47 -3.90 0.33 2.96
C GLY A 47 -4.12 -0.96 3.74
N PHE A 48 -4.44 -0.89 5.03
CA PHE A 48 -4.76 -2.06 5.85
C PHE A 48 -6.06 -2.74 5.39
N GLY A 49 -7.09 -1.97 5.03
CA GLY A 49 -8.34 -2.53 4.52
C GLY A 49 -8.15 -3.30 3.22
N PHE A 50 -7.35 -2.78 2.30
CA PHE A 50 -7.01 -3.47 1.05
C PHE A 50 -6.22 -4.75 1.30
N ALA A 51 -5.20 -4.69 2.16
CA ALA A 51 -4.43 -5.87 2.49
C ALA A 51 -5.27 -6.96 3.17
N ALA A 52 -6.22 -6.59 4.03
CA ALA A 52 -7.14 -7.56 4.64
C ALA A 52 -8.00 -8.26 3.58
N LEU A 53 -8.52 -7.51 2.59
CA LEU A 53 -9.28 -8.07 1.48
C LEU A 53 -8.40 -8.96 0.59
N GLU A 54 -7.19 -8.51 0.25
CA GLU A 54 -6.21 -9.26 -0.54
C GLU A 54 -5.88 -10.59 0.14
N SER A 55 -5.46 -10.57 1.41
CA SER A 55 -5.15 -11.76 2.20
C SER A 55 -6.34 -12.72 2.29
N SER A 56 -7.57 -12.19 2.45
CA SER A 56 -8.77 -13.02 2.46
C SER A 56 -9.04 -13.68 1.09
N GLY A 57 -8.78 -12.96 -0.01
CA GLY A 57 -8.92 -13.46 -1.37
C GLY A 57 -7.92 -14.58 -1.68
N TYR A 58 -6.67 -14.43 -1.26
CA TYR A 58 -5.66 -15.48 -1.41
C TYR A 58 -5.91 -16.69 -0.51
N ALA A 59 -6.34 -16.47 0.74
CA ALA A 59 -6.78 -17.56 1.61
C ALA A 59 -7.93 -18.34 0.96
N LEU A 60 -8.94 -17.64 0.43
CA LEU A 60 -10.06 -18.27 -0.29
C LEU A 60 -9.58 -19.01 -1.55
N ALA A 61 -8.71 -18.40 -2.37
CA ALA A 61 -8.19 -19.01 -3.58
C ALA A 61 -7.34 -20.27 -3.28
N SER A 62 -6.57 -20.26 -2.18
CA SER A 62 -5.77 -21.42 -1.77
C SER A 62 -6.61 -22.58 -1.22
N LEU A 63 -7.81 -22.30 -0.70
CA LEU A 63 -8.79 -23.32 -0.30
C LEU A 63 -9.42 -24.03 -1.51
N PHE A 64 -9.46 -23.37 -2.69
CA PHE A 64 -10.04 -23.92 -3.91
C PHE A 64 -8.99 -24.23 -4.98
N VAL A 65 -8.22 -25.32 -4.79
CA VAL A 65 -7.33 -25.83 -5.86
C VAL A 65 -8.02 -26.96 -6.60
N VAL A 66 -8.40 -26.69 -7.86
CA VAL A 66 -8.98 -27.68 -8.77
C VAL A 66 -7.86 -28.34 -9.60
N GLN A 67 -7.62 -29.63 -9.38
CA GLN A 67 -6.82 -30.47 -10.27
C GLN A 67 -7.72 -31.54 -10.87
N GLY A 68 -7.84 -31.57 -12.19
CA GLY A 68 -8.57 -32.64 -12.91
C GLY A 68 -10.04 -32.82 -12.46
N HIS A 69 -10.79 -31.72 -12.25
CA HIS A 69 -12.18 -31.73 -11.75
C HIS A 69 -12.37 -32.25 -10.31
N GLN A 70 -11.29 -32.38 -9.53
CA GLN A 70 -11.34 -32.75 -8.12
C GLN A 70 -10.73 -31.63 -7.26
N LEU A 71 -11.32 -31.42 -6.09
CA LEU A 71 -10.85 -30.44 -5.11
C LEU A 71 -9.70 -31.07 -4.30
N PHE A 72 -8.50 -30.51 -4.42
CA PHE A 72 -7.33 -30.95 -3.67
C PHE A 72 -6.90 -29.87 -2.67
N LEU A 73 -6.50 -30.26 -1.47
CA LEU A 73 -5.80 -29.35 -0.56
C LEU A 73 -4.35 -29.24 -1.02
N SER A 74 -3.95 -28.06 -1.51
CA SER A 74 -2.58 -27.83 -1.97
C SER A 74 -1.58 -27.70 -0.81
N LEU A 75 -0.33 -28.05 -1.11
CA LEU A 75 0.76 -28.34 -0.18
C LEU A 75 0.94 -27.32 0.97
N PRO A 76 1.36 -27.78 2.17
CA PRO A 76 1.66 -26.92 3.31
C PRO A 76 2.65 -25.78 3.00
N SER A 77 3.60 -25.97 2.06
CA SER A 77 4.62 -24.98 1.74
C SER A 77 4.11 -23.79 0.93
N VAL A 78 3.19 -24.00 -0.01
CA VAL A 78 2.55 -22.92 -0.79
C VAL A 78 1.59 -22.15 0.11
N VAL A 79 0.80 -22.86 0.91
CA VAL A 79 -0.10 -22.26 1.90
C VAL A 79 0.66 -21.43 2.93
N MET A 80 1.79 -21.91 3.45
CA MET A 80 2.58 -21.14 4.42
C MET A 80 3.20 -19.87 3.83
N ASN A 81 3.68 -19.89 2.58
CA ASN A 81 4.23 -18.69 1.95
C ASN A 81 3.14 -17.64 1.69
N GLU A 82 1.95 -18.07 1.26
CA GLU A 82 0.80 -17.19 1.08
C GLU A 82 0.23 -16.66 2.40
N LEU A 83 0.25 -17.46 3.48
CA LEU A 83 -0.13 -17.00 4.82
C LEU A 83 0.86 -15.97 5.36
N VAL A 84 2.17 -16.20 5.22
CA VAL A 84 3.19 -15.22 5.62
C VAL A 84 3.07 -13.95 4.80
N ARG A 85 2.83 -14.06 3.49
CA ARG A 85 2.52 -12.91 2.63
C ARG A 85 1.28 -12.19 3.13
N GLY A 86 0.20 -12.90 3.46
CA GLY A 86 -1.05 -12.32 3.95
C GLY A 86 -0.93 -11.60 5.31
N VAL A 87 0.06 -11.95 6.13
CA VAL A 87 0.39 -11.22 7.37
C VAL A 87 1.31 -10.02 7.11
N LEU A 88 2.25 -10.13 6.17
CA LEU A 88 3.21 -9.06 5.87
C LEU A 88 2.65 -7.98 4.94
N ALA A 89 1.74 -8.33 4.03
CA ALA A 89 1.08 -7.41 3.12
C ALA A 89 0.42 -6.22 3.84
N PRO A 90 -0.35 -6.40 4.94
CA PRO A 90 -0.88 -5.29 5.73
C PRO A 90 0.17 -4.25 6.13
N PHE A 91 1.38 -4.68 6.50
CA PHE A 91 2.44 -3.76 6.88
C PHE A 91 2.98 -2.99 5.68
N GLY A 92 3.17 -3.64 4.53
CA GLY A 92 3.57 -2.99 3.28
C GLY A 92 2.52 -2.00 2.78
N HIS A 93 1.30 -2.47 2.51
CA HIS A 93 0.22 -1.63 1.98
C HIS A 93 -0.17 -0.51 2.92
N GLY A 94 -0.27 -0.78 4.23
CA GLY A 94 -0.55 0.25 5.23
C GLY A 94 0.50 1.35 5.22
N LEU A 95 1.78 0.98 5.19
CA LEU A 95 2.91 1.92 5.16
C LEU A 95 2.95 2.75 3.88
N TRP A 96 2.86 2.12 2.71
CA TRP A 96 2.93 2.82 1.42
C TRP A 96 1.73 3.73 1.21
N SER A 97 0.54 3.28 1.61
CA SER A 97 -0.68 4.09 1.54
C SER A 97 -0.64 5.26 2.52
N ALA A 98 -0.02 5.10 3.69
CA ALA A 98 0.21 6.22 4.63
C ALA A 98 1.11 7.30 4.03
N ILE A 99 2.18 6.91 3.31
CA ILE A 99 3.06 7.85 2.61
C ILE A 99 2.27 8.61 1.54
N LEU A 100 1.54 7.88 0.68
CA LEU A 100 0.73 8.47 -0.38
C LEU A 100 -0.33 9.44 0.18
N GLY A 101 -1.03 9.03 1.24
CA GLY A 101 -2.04 9.87 1.88
C GLY A 101 -1.46 11.10 2.59
N GLY A 102 -0.29 10.98 3.23
CA GLY A 102 0.43 12.13 3.76
C GLY A 102 0.78 13.14 2.65
N VAL A 103 1.30 12.68 1.52
CA VAL A 103 1.66 13.55 0.39
C VAL A 103 0.43 14.22 -0.23
N ILE A 104 -0.67 13.49 -0.41
CA ILE A 104 -1.94 14.03 -0.92
C ILE A 104 -2.48 15.13 0.00
N PHE A 105 -2.58 14.87 1.31
CA PHE A 105 -3.10 15.85 2.27
C PHE A 105 -2.16 17.04 2.45
N HIS A 106 -0.85 16.82 2.30
CA HIS A 106 0.12 17.92 2.26
C HIS A 106 -0.12 18.85 1.07
N ALA A 107 -0.39 18.28 -0.11
CA ALA A 107 -0.68 19.02 -1.33
C ALA A 107 -2.07 19.67 -1.32
N ALA A 108 -3.02 19.12 -0.56
CA ALA A 108 -4.37 19.65 -0.38
C ALA A 108 -4.48 20.79 0.66
N ARG A 109 -3.35 21.27 1.20
CA ARG A 109 -3.31 22.38 2.18
C ARG A 109 -4.18 23.56 1.74
N ASN A 110 -4.94 24.12 2.69
CA ASN A 110 -5.92 25.20 2.48
C ASN A 110 -7.20 24.78 1.72
N GLY A 111 -7.56 23.49 1.75
CA GLY A 111 -8.82 22.99 1.19
C GLY A 111 -8.86 22.95 -0.34
N ARG A 112 -7.70 23.02 -1.00
CA ARG A 112 -7.59 22.92 -2.46
C ARG A 112 -6.54 21.89 -2.82
N LEU A 113 -6.99 20.76 -3.38
CA LEU A 113 -6.11 19.73 -3.90
C LEU A 113 -5.38 20.26 -5.13
N ARG A 114 -4.05 20.36 -5.04
CA ARG A 114 -3.20 20.74 -6.18
C ARG A 114 -2.45 19.50 -6.68
N PRO A 115 -2.66 19.08 -7.94
CA PRO A 115 -1.81 18.09 -8.56
C PRO A 115 -0.36 18.55 -8.42
N SER A 116 0.49 17.68 -7.89
CA SER A 116 1.89 17.99 -7.68
C SER A 116 2.74 16.85 -8.19
N LEU A 117 3.92 17.18 -8.69
CA LEU A 117 4.91 16.20 -9.10
C LEU A 117 5.25 15.24 -7.95
N ALA A 118 5.18 15.72 -6.70
CA ALA A 118 5.36 14.88 -5.52
C ALA A 118 4.30 13.77 -5.41
N ILE A 119 3.00 14.05 -5.63
CA ILE A 119 1.95 13.02 -5.63
C ILE A 119 2.24 11.97 -6.72
N LEU A 120 2.61 12.42 -7.92
CA LEU A 120 2.89 11.51 -9.04
C LEU A 120 4.09 10.61 -8.76
N ILE A 121 5.20 11.17 -8.28
CA ILE A 121 6.41 10.40 -7.92
C ILE A 121 6.09 9.41 -6.80
N THR A 122 5.36 9.83 -5.76
CA THR A 122 4.97 8.94 -4.67
C THR A 122 4.09 7.80 -5.17
N TYR A 123 3.07 8.10 -5.99
CA TYR A 123 2.20 7.10 -6.60
C TYR A 123 2.97 6.08 -7.44
N ILE A 124 3.87 6.53 -8.31
CA ILE A 124 4.70 5.61 -9.11
C ILE A 124 5.61 4.77 -8.21
N GLY A 125 6.23 5.40 -7.21
CA GLY A 125 7.12 4.71 -6.27
C GLY A 125 6.40 3.60 -5.50
N VAL A 126 5.22 3.87 -4.93
CA VAL A 126 4.44 2.86 -4.20
C VAL A 126 3.93 1.76 -5.13
N SER A 127 3.55 2.09 -6.37
CA SER A 127 3.11 1.10 -7.36
C SER A 127 4.23 0.14 -7.77
N VAL A 128 5.46 0.65 -7.91
CA VAL A 128 6.64 -0.18 -8.19
C VAL A 128 7.01 -1.05 -6.99
N LEU A 129 6.93 -0.51 -5.77
CA LEU A 129 7.15 -1.27 -4.53
C LEU A 129 6.14 -2.42 -4.39
N HIS A 130 4.86 -2.15 -4.67
CA HIS A 130 3.80 -3.15 -4.67
C HIS A 130 4.06 -4.22 -5.74
N ALA A 131 4.30 -3.82 -6.99
CA ALA A 131 4.61 -4.76 -8.06
C ALA A 131 5.84 -5.64 -7.75
N ALA A 132 6.84 -5.07 -7.08
CA ALA A 132 7.97 -5.82 -6.57
C ALA A 132 7.51 -6.81 -5.49
N PHE A 133 6.75 -6.37 -4.49
CA PHE A 133 6.22 -7.24 -3.42
C PHE A 133 5.50 -8.47 -3.98
N ASP A 134 4.64 -8.30 -5.00
CA ASP A 134 3.94 -9.41 -5.66
C ASP A 134 4.86 -10.32 -6.49
N SER A 135 5.97 -9.78 -6.99
CA SER A 135 6.91 -10.52 -7.84
C SER A 135 7.91 -11.34 -7.03
N PHE A 136 8.20 -10.94 -5.78
CA PHE A 136 9.14 -11.65 -4.92
C PHE A 136 8.42 -12.71 -4.08
N GLY A 137 8.34 -13.94 -4.58
CA GLY A 137 7.65 -15.06 -3.91
C GLY A 137 8.28 -15.62 -2.62
N GLY A 138 9.08 -14.86 -1.88
CA GLY A 138 9.83 -15.34 -0.71
C GLY A 138 9.83 -14.38 0.47
N ILE A 139 9.80 -14.93 1.69
CA ILE A 139 9.69 -14.21 2.97
C ILE A 139 10.68 -13.05 3.09
N VAL A 140 11.95 -13.27 2.69
CA VAL A 140 12.99 -12.22 2.73
C VAL A 140 12.65 -11.05 1.81
N GLY A 141 12.11 -11.33 0.62
CA GLY A 141 11.66 -10.30 -0.32
C GLY A 141 10.53 -9.46 0.26
N TYR A 142 9.51 -10.11 0.82
CA TYR A 142 8.38 -9.41 1.46
C TYR A 142 8.83 -8.47 2.58
N ILE A 143 9.76 -8.93 3.43
CA ILE A 143 10.29 -8.11 4.54
C ILE A 143 11.09 -6.92 3.99
N VAL A 144 12.05 -7.16 3.09
CA VAL A 144 12.93 -6.10 2.57
C VAL A 144 12.11 -5.01 1.87
N ILE A 145 11.16 -5.40 1.02
CA ILE A 145 10.34 -4.46 0.25
C ILE A 145 9.41 -3.65 1.15
N SER A 146 8.85 -4.28 2.19
CA SER A 146 8.08 -3.57 3.22
C SER A 146 8.94 -2.54 3.96
N VAL A 147 10.18 -2.89 4.33
CA VAL A 147 11.09 -2.01 5.07
C VAL A 147 11.56 -0.81 4.24
N ILE A 148 11.67 -0.93 2.91
CA ILE A 148 12.05 0.20 2.04
C ILE A 148 11.08 1.38 2.20
N GLY A 149 9.81 1.13 2.49
CA GLY A 149 8.81 2.18 2.77
C GLY A 149 9.07 2.97 4.06
N ILE A 150 9.87 2.46 5.00
CA ILE A 150 10.03 3.07 6.33
C ILE A 150 10.81 4.39 6.24
N VAL A 151 11.86 4.44 5.43
CA VAL A 151 12.71 5.64 5.25
C VAL A 151 11.89 6.86 4.79
N PRO A 152 11.12 6.80 3.69
CA PRO A 152 10.30 7.93 3.26
C PRO A 152 9.17 8.26 4.25
N LEU A 153 8.59 7.28 4.94
CA LEU A 153 7.59 7.54 5.98
C LEU A 153 8.19 8.33 7.15
N VAL A 154 9.32 7.88 7.70
CA VAL A 154 10.02 8.54 8.82
C VAL A 154 10.43 9.95 8.42
N PHE A 155 10.98 10.12 7.21
CA PHE A 155 11.33 11.44 6.68
C PHE A 155 10.13 12.39 6.63
N LEU A 156 8.99 11.94 6.11
CA LEU A 156 7.76 12.74 6.08
C LEU A 156 7.26 13.05 7.50
N TRP A 157 7.29 12.07 8.39
CA TRP A 157 6.88 12.23 9.79
C TRP A 157 7.71 13.30 10.52
N LEU A 158 9.04 13.25 10.36
CA LEU A 158 9.96 14.23 10.96
C LEU A 158 9.77 15.63 10.36
N ARG A 159 9.59 15.74 9.03
CA ARG A 159 9.33 17.04 8.38
C ARG A 159 8.02 17.68 8.82
N VAL A 160 7.00 16.88 9.13
CA VAL A 160 5.73 17.38 9.67
C VAL A 160 5.88 17.79 11.13
N GLY A 161 6.71 17.08 11.92
CA GLY A 161 7.02 17.42 13.31
C GLY A 161 7.83 18.71 13.46
N GLY A 162 8.85 18.93 12.63
CA GLY A 162 9.74 20.09 12.71
C GLY A 162 9.07 21.44 12.44
N ARG A 163 7.96 21.48 11.68
CA ARG A 163 7.25 22.74 11.36
C ARG A 163 6.47 23.35 12.51
N LYS A 164 6.30 22.63 13.63
CA LYS A 164 5.68 23.18 14.85
C LYS A 164 6.68 23.94 15.75
N GLY A 165 7.99 23.80 15.52
CA GLY A 165 9.03 24.36 16.40
C GLY A 165 9.54 25.76 16.03
N THR A 166 9.12 26.35 14.90
CA THR A 166 9.66 27.64 14.41
C THR A 166 8.62 28.77 14.43
N ALA A 167 7.47 28.57 15.08
CA ALA A 167 6.41 29.58 15.19
C ALA A 167 6.35 30.24 16.59
N SER A 168 7.37 30.03 17.42
CA SER A 168 7.49 30.60 18.77
C SER A 168 8.92 31.10 19.00
N SER A 169 9.32 32.16 18.31
CA SER A 169 10.56 32.91 18.56
C SER A 169 10.37 34.34 18.10
#